data_AF-A0A803M7N0-F1
#
_entry.id   AF-A0A803M7N0-F1
#
_cell.length_a   1.000
_cell.length_b   1.000
_cell.length_c   1.000
_cell.angle_alpha   90.00
_cell.angle_beta   90.00
_cell.angle_gamma   90.00
#
_symmetry.space_group_name_H-M   'P 1'
#
loop_
_entity.id
_entity.type
_entity.pdbx_description
1 polymer ?
#
loop_
_entity_poly.entity_id
_entity_poly.type
_entity_poly.pdbx_seq_one_letter_code
_entity_poly.pdbx_strand_id
1 'polypeptide(L)'
;MCPFYGHPNPPAPCPCPLRQAWGSLDALIGRLRAAYEENGGKPEMNPFGARAVRLYLREVRDSQSKAREKDKKQKLVGDLWCRFFSCVSLCEEKVECLESLLSKLISFENEMKDLDSISPVDKREAKNKHIELFVGSNDIVVDILPPNKSSNKGSGSGKRKKSDKEIAIEESQRKDRLCRTCGQRTNHDSRNCPQKKSNLNEDFKEE
;
A
#
# COMPACT_ATOMS: atom_id res chain seq x y z
N MET A 1 -14.73 12.87 29.93
CA MET A 1 -14.28 11.98 28.84
C MET A 1 -14.30 12.79 27.54
N CYS A 2 -13.23 12.82 26.73
CA CYS A 2 -13.13 13.72 25.57
C CYS A 2 -14.02 13.25 24.40
N PRO A 3 -14.90 14.09 23.83
CA PRO A 3 -15.77 13.72 22.71
C PRO A 3 -15.02 13.39 21.41
N PHE A 4 -13.78 13.86 21.27
CA PHE A 4 -12.97 13.70 20.05
C PHE A 4 -11.96 12.53 20.13
N TYR A 5 -11.96 11.77 21.23
CA TYR A 5 -11.01 10.67 21.43
C TYR A 5 -11.22 9.56 20.39
N GLY A 6 -10.17 9.25 19.61
CA GLY A 6 -10.19 8.19 18.61
C GLY A 6 -10.70 8.59 17.22
N HIS A 7 -11.08 9.86 17.00
CA HIS A 7 -11.44 10.33 15.66
C HIS A 7 -10.20 10.65 14.82
N PRO A 8 -10.01 10.02 13.65
CA PRO A 8 -8.83 10.23 12.81
C PRO A 8 -8.77 11.61 12.16
N ASN A 9 -9.90 12.30 12.01
CA ASN A 9 -9.95 13.68 11.48
C ASN A 9 -11.11 14.46 12.12
N PRO A 10 -10.91 15.10 13.28
CA PRO A 10 -11.99 15.79 13.99
C PRO A 10 -12.39 17.10 13.30
N PRO A 11 -13.67 17.51 13.40
CA PRO A 11 -14.21 18.69 12.71
C PRO A 11 -13.63 20.02 13.24
N ALA A 12 -13.02 20.02 14.42
CA ALA A 12 -12.31 21.17 14.98
C ALA A 12 -11.11 20.70 15.84
N PRO A 13 -10.07 21.55 16.02
CA PRO A 13 -8.96 21.27 16.94
C PRO A 13 -9.48 21.10 18.38
N CYS A 14 -9.07 20.04 19.09
CA CYS A 14 -9.54 19.86 20.48
C CYS A 14 -8.99 20.98 21.39
N PRO A 15 -9.83 21.60 22.25
CA PRO A 15 -9.37 22.47 23.34
C PRO A 15 -8.72 21.72 24.50
N CYS A 16 -8.60 20.38 24.39
CA CYS A 16 -7.86 19.53 25.30
C CYS A 16 -6.42 20.07 25.44
N PRO A 17 -5.86 20.21 26.65
CA PRO A 17 -4.45 20.60 26.83
C PRO A 17 -3.45 19.58 26.22
N LEU A 18 -3.94 18.41 25.79
CA LEU A 18 -3.18 17.33 25.19
C LEU A 18 -3.46 17.27 23.68
N ARG A 19 -2.85 18.16 22.91
CA ARG A 19 -2.94 18.23 21.44
C ARG A 19 -2.21 17.10 20.70
N GLN A 20 -2.27 15.85 21.18
CA GLN A 20 -1.83 14.67 20.43
C GLN A 20 -2.28 13.39 21.12
N ALA A 21 -2.76 12.41 20.35
CA ALA A 21 -2.94 11.05 20.86
C ALA A 21 -1.58 10.54 21.33
N TRP A 22 -1.46 10.20 22.61
CA TRP A 22 -0.25 9.65 23.19
C TRP A 22 0.01 8.22 22.67
N GLY A 23 0.31 8.04 21.38
CA GLY A 23 0.67 6.73 20.78
C GLY A 23 -0.11 5.54 21.37
N SER A 24 0.60 4.43 21.62
CA SER A 24 0.17 3.40 22.59
C SER A 24 0.60 3.79 24.01
N LEU A 25 -0.02 3.16 25.02
CA LEU A 25 0.41 3.27 26.42
C LEU A 25 1.92 2.98 26.58
N ASP A 26 2.44 1.99 25.86
CA ASP A 26 3.86 1.64 25.87
C ASP A 26 4.75 2.76 25.30
N ALA A 27 4.30 3.42 24.23
CA ALA A 27 5.03 4.55 23.65
C ALA A 27 5.07 5.75 24.60
N LEU A 28 3.97 5.99 25.34
CA LEU A 28 3.92 6.99 26.40
C LEU A 28 4.90 6.65 27.53
N ILE A 29 4.86 5.42 28.06
CA ILE A 29 5.74 4.99 29.16
C ILE A 29 7.21 5.00 28.75
N GLY A 30 7.53 4.57 27.52
CA GLY A 30 8.88 4.65 26.97
C GLY A 30 9.41 6.08 26.92
N ARG A 31 8.58 7.04 26.46
CA ARG A 31 8.95 8.46 26.45
C ARG A 31 9.14 9.03 27.86
N LEU A 32 8.30 8.65 28.83
CA LEU A 32 8.45 9.11 30.22
C LEU A 32 9.74 8.57 30.85
N ARG A 33 10.12 7.33 30.55
CA ARG A 33 11.40 6.77 31.02
C ARG A 33 12.59 7.53 30.43
N ALA A 34 12.59 7.75 29.12
CA ALA A 34 13.63 8.50 28.43
C ALA A 34 13.73 9.95 28.96
N ALA A 35 12.60 10.64 29.11
CA ALA A 35 12.57 11.99 29.65
C ALA A 35 13.11 12.07 31.09
N TYR A 36 12.89 11.04 31.91
CA TYR A 36 13.46 10.99 33.26
C TYR A 36 14.99 10.90 33.22
N GLU A 37 15.55 10.08 32.32
CA GLU A 37 16.99 9.91 32.14
C GLU A 37 17.66 11.17 31.56
N GLU A 38 17.03 11.81 30.58
CA GLU A 38 17.48 13.09 30.00
C GLU A 38 17.57 14.22 31.03
N ASN A 39 16.75 14.16 32.08
CA ASN A 39 16.76 15.13 33.18
C ASN A 39 17.70 14.72 34.34
N GLY A 40 18.68 13.84 34.08
CA GLY A 40 19.69 13.43 35.06
C GLY A 40 19.21 12.33 36.02
N GLY A 41 18.04 11.75 35.77
CA GLY A 41 17.54 10.60 36.53
C GLY A 41 18.33 9.34 36.20
N LYS A 42 18.68 8.54 37.23
CA LYS A 42 19.35 7.26 37.03
C LYS A 42 18.34 6.17 36.60
N PRO A 43 18.68 5.29 35.64
CA PRO A 43 17.77 4.22 35.18
C PRO A 43 17.28 3.33 36.32
N GLU A 44 18.15 2.95 37.26
CA GLU A 44 17.77 2.12 38.42
C GLU A 44 16.74 2.77 39.36
N MET A 45 16.70 4.11 39.40
CA MET A 45 15.79 4.88 40.27
C MET A 45 14.56 5.41 39.51
N ASN A 46 14.36 4.97 38.26
CA ASN A 46 13.31 5.50 37.41
C ASN A 46 11.92 5.09 37.93
N PRO A 47 11.05 6.05 38.35
CA PRO A 47 9.73 5.73 38.89
C PRO A 47 8.82 5.07 37.83
N PHE A 48 9.00 5.41 36.55
CA PHE A 48 8.28 4.78 35.44
C PHE A 48 8.82 3.39 35.08
N GLY A 49 10.03 3.08 35.57
CA GLY A 49 10.63 1.74 35.56
C GLY A 49 10.14 0.86 36.70
N ALA A 50 9.63 1.42 37.79
CA ALA A 50 9.35 0.71 39.04
C ALA A 50 8.32 -0.43 38.91
N ARG A 51 8.51 -1.51 39.68
CA ARG A 51 7.65 -2.70 39.68
C ARG A 51 6.18 -2.37 39.91
N ALA A 52 5.88 -1.48 40.86
CA ALA A 52 4.51 -1.06 41.15
C ALA A 52 3.83 -0.42 39.93
N VAL A 53 4.54 0.45 39.21
CA VAL A 53 4.05 1.08 37.98
C VAL A 53 3.85 0.04 36.87
N ARG A 54 4.77 -0.93 36.71
CA ARG A 54 4.62 -2.02 35.74
C ARG A 54 3.38 -2.89 35.99
N LEU A 55 3.06 -3.17 37.26
CA LEU A 55 1.87 -3.93 37.64
C LEU A 55 0.58 -3.15 37.33
N TYR A 56 0.51 -1.88 37.72
CA TYR A 56 -0.62 -1.02 37.39
C TYR A 56 -0.87 -0.92 35.88
N LEU A 57 0.19 -0.73 35.09
CA LEU A 57 0.08 -0.68 33.62
C LEU A 57 -0.37 -2.01 33.02
N ARG A 58 -0.13 -3.16 33.67
CA ARG A 58 -0.71 -4.46 33.27
C ARG A 58 -2.22 -4.43 33.36
N GLU A 59 -2.77 -4.01 34.49
CA GLU A 59 -4.22 -3.94 34.71
C GLU A 59 -4.90 -2.96 33.73
N VAL A 60 -4.25 -1.83 33.45
CA VAL A 60 -4.73 -0.87 32.45
C VAL A 60 -4.77 -1.51 31.05
N ARG A 61 -3.74 -2.27 30.65
CA ARG A 61 -3.71 -2.98 29.36
C ARG A 61 -4.78 -4.05 29.25
N ASP A 62 -5.03 -4.78 30.33
CA ASP A 62 -6.07 -5.82 30.37
C ASP A 62 -7.46 -5.19 30.23
N SER A 63 -7.69 -4.08 30.92
CA SER A 63 -8.94 -3.32 30.84
C SER A 63 -9.15 -2.72 29.44
N GLN A 64 -8.12 -2.11 28.85
CA GLN A 64 -8.15 -1.60 27.47
C GLN A 64 -8.36 -2.71 26.45
N SER A 65 -7.83 -3.91 26.70
CA SER A 65 -7.98 -5.06 25.82
C SER A 65 -9.39 -5.64 25.84
N LYS A 66 -10.06 -5.64 27.00
CA LYS A 66 -11.46 -6.06 27.15
C LYS A 66 -12.45 -5.07 26.51
N ALA A 67 -12.11 -3.78 26.48
CA ALA A 67 -12.98 -2.73 25.96
C ALA A 67 -12.96 -2.57 24.43
N ARG A 68 -11.98 -3.16 23.72
CA ARG A 68 -11.89 -3.10 22.26
C ARG A 68 -12.43 -4.40 21.66
N GLU A 69 -13.35 -4.31 20.70
CA GLU A 69 -13.60 -5.43 19.80
C GLU A 69 -12.30 -5.70 19.03
N LYS A 70 -11.76 -6.90 19.21
CA LYS A 70 -10.51 -7.33 18.59
C LYS A 70 -10.80 -8.56 17.75
N ASP A 71 -10.25 -8.59 16.54
CA ASP A 71 -10.21 -9.82 15.75
C ASP A 71 -9.55 -10.94 16.56
N LYS A 72 -9.99 -12.19 16.33
CA LYS A 72 -9.49 -13.38 17.04
C LYS A 72 -7.96 -13.45 17.08
N LYS A 73 -7.30 -13.06 15.97
CA LYS A 73 -5.83 -12.97 15.88
C LYS A 73 -5.24 -11.98 16.88
N GLN A 74 -5.78 -10.78 16.96
CA GLN A 74 -5.28 -9.72 17.85
C GLN A 74 -5.47 -10.08 19.33
N LYS A 75 -6.56 -10.78 19.66
CA LYS A 75 -6.79 -11.32 21.00
C LYS A 75 -5.75 -12.37 21.38
N LEU A 76 -5.54 -13.37 20.52
CA LEU A 76 -4.54 -14.43 20.71
C LEU A 76 -3.12 -13.87 20.90
N VAL A 77 -2.72 -12.91 20.06
CA VAL A 77 -1.42 -12.24 20.19
C VAL A 77 -1.32 -11.51 21.54
N GLY A 78 -2.37 -10.79 21.94
CA GLY A 78 -2.41 -10.12 23.24
C GLY A 78 -2.28 -11.08 24.41
N ASP A 79 -3.02 -12.19 24.40
CA ASP A 79 -3.02 -13.21 25.46
C ASP A 79 -1.63 -13.87 25.58
N LEU A 80 -0.97 -14.16 24.45
CA LEU A 80 0.40 -14.70 24.41
C LEU A 80 1.40 -13.73 25.07
N TRP A 81 1.35 -12.45 24.70
CA TRP A 81 2.20 -11.42 25.31
C TRP A 81 1.96 -11.32 26.82
N CYS A 82 0.70 -11.34 27.27
CA CYS A 82 0.38 -11.29 28.70
C CYS A 82 1.00 -12.47 29.46
N ARG A 83 0.91 -13.68 28.90
CA ARG A 83 1.50 -14.87 29.54
C ARG A 83 3.03 -14.79 29.58
N PHE A 84 3.65 -14.37 28.49
CA PHE A 84 5.09 -14.16 28.40
C PHE A 84 5.59 -13.17 29.46
N PHE A 85 5.01 -11.97 29.52
CA PHE A 85 5.40 -10.96 30.51
C PHE A 85 5.14 -11.43 31.95
N SER A 86 4.11 -12.24 32.18
CA SER A 86 3.89 -12.87 33.49
C SER A 86 5.03 -13.81 33.86
N CYS A 87 5.51 -14.64 32.93
CA CYS A 87 6.66 -15.54 33.18
C CYS A 87 7.92 -14.74 33.49
N VAL A 88 8.25 -13.73 32.68
CA VAL A 88 9.43 -12.88 32.91
C VAL A 88 9.37 -12.19 34.27
N SER A 89 8.20 -11.66 34.64
CA SER A 89 7.98 -11.00 35.93
C SER A 89 8.12 -11.94 37.14
N LEU A 90 7.92 -13.25 36.97
CA LEU A 90 8.13 -14.25 38.03
C LEU A 90 9.60 -14.69 38.14
N CYS A 91 10.35 -14.57 37.05
CA CYS A 91 11.75 -14.97 36.97
C CYS A 91 12.74 -13.83 37.20
N GLU A 92 12.28 -12.57 37.26
CA GLU A 92 13.12 -11.35 37.28
C GLU A 92 14.22 -11.34 38.35
N GLU A 93 14.04 -12.04 39.48
CA GLU A 93 14.99 -12.08 40.60
C GLU A 93 15.95 -13.29 40.57
N LYS A 94 15.76 -14.24 39.65
CA LYS A 94 16.51 -15.51 39.62
C LYS A 94 17.11 -15.76 38.24
N VAL A 95 18.41 -15.55 38.12
CA VAL A 95 19.16 -15.71 36.85
C VAL A 95 18.95 -17.10 36.23
N GLU A 96 19.04 -18.16 37.04
CA GLU A 96 18.82 -19.55 36.57
C GLU A 96 17.42 -19.77 35.96
N CYS A 97 16.40 -19.11 36.52
CA CYS A 97 15.04 -19.18 36.01
C CYS A 97 14.89 -18.43 34.68
N LEU A 98 15.61 -17.31 34.51
CA LEU A 98 15.65 -16.56 33.24
C LEU A 98 16.36 -17.36 32.15
N GLU A 99 17.49 -18.00 32.46
CA GLU A 99 18.22 -18.88 31.54
C GLU A 99 17.37 -20.08 31.11
N SER A 100 16.64 -20.70 32.05
CA SER A 100 15.70 -21.79 31.75
C SER A 100 14.55 -21.32 30.86
N LEU A 101 13.97 -20.15 31.13
CA LEU A 101 12.90 -19.56 30.32
C LEU A 101 13.39 -19.26 28.90
N LEU A 102 14.58 -18.65 28.77
CA LEU A 102 15.21 -18.34 27.49
C LEU A 102 15.47 -19.60 26.68
N SER A 103 16.02 -20.65 27.30
CA SER A 103 16.29 -21.93 26.63
C SER A 103 15.02 -22.57 26.06
N LYS A 104 13.92 -22.54 26.82
CA LYS A 104 12.61 -23.04 26.36
C LYS A 104 12.05 -22.24 25.18
N LEU A 105 12.23 -20.93 25.19
CA LEU A 105 11.77 -20.05 24.10
C LEU A 105 12.58 -20.27 22.81
N ILE A 106 13.90 -20.45 22.92
CA ILE A 106 14.74 -20.78 21.76
C ILE A 106 14.34 -22.12 21.15
N SER A 107 14.09 -23.15 21.99
CA SER A 107 13.57 -24.44 21.51
C SER A 107 12.25 -24.27 20.76
N PHE A 108 11.30 -23.57 21.37
CA PHE A 108 9.99 -23.31 20.78
C PHE A 108 10.09 -22.49 19.49
N GLU A 109 11.00 -21.52 19.41
CA GLU A 109 11.26 -20.74 18.19
C GLU A 109 11.74 -21.63 17.04
N ASN A 110 12.63 -22.59 17.33
CA ASN A 110 13.12 -23.54 16.33
C ASN A 110 12.00 -24.47 15.84
N GLU A 111 11.17 -25.00 16.74
CA GLU A 111 9.99 -25.81 16.37
C GLU A 111 9.01 -25.04 15.46
N MET A 112 8.85 -23.74 15.70
CA MET A 112 7.98 -22.89 14.87
C MET A 112 8.58 -22.58 13.49
N LYS A 113 9.92 -22.46 13.39
CA LYS A 113 10.60 -22.29 12.09
C LYS A 113 10.49 -23.53 11.20
N ASP A 114 10.44 -24.71 11.81
CA ASP A 114 10.24 -25.97 11.08
C ASP A 114 8.83 -26.06 10.48
N LEU A 115 7.82 -25.42 11.10
CA LEU A 115 6.46 -25.35 10.57
C LEU A 115 6.29 -24.35 9.40
N ASP A 116 7.07 -23.27 9.38
CA ASP A 116 7.13 -22.33 8.24
C ASP A 116 7.92 -22.90 7.05
N SER A 117 8.55 -24.07 7.21
CA SER A 117 9.21 -24.82 6.15
C SER A 117 8.24 -25.56 5.20
N ILE A 118 6.94 -25.24 5.24
CA ILE A 118 6.06 -25.48 4.08
C ILE A 118 6.67 -24.70 2.91
N SER A 119 7.22 -25.48 1.98
CA SER A 119 8.11 -25.03 0.94
C SER A 119 7.51 -23.91 0.07
N PRO A 120 8.33 -23.08 -0.59
CA PRO A 120 7.87 -22.20 -1.66
C PRO A 120 7.14 -22.94 -2.79
N VAL A 121 7.31 -24.27 -2.88
CA VAL A 121 6.66 -25.14 -3.87
C VAL A 121 5.16 -25.22 -3.62
N ASP A 122 4.71 -25.37 -2.37
CA ASP A 122 3.28 -25.53 -2.05
C ASP A 122 2.44 -24.28 -2.36
N LYS A 123 3.01 -23.09 -2.12
CA LYS A 123 2.35 -21.81 -2.48
C LYS A 123 2.32 -21.58 -3.98
N ARG A 124 3.32 -22.06 -4.72
CA ARG A 124 3.37 -21.97 -6.18
C ARG A 124 2.44 -23.00 -6.82
N GLU A 125 2.38 -24.20 -6.27
CA GLU A 125 1.47 -25.26 -6.72
C GLU A 125 0.01 -24.93 -6.44
N ALA A 126 -0.31 -24.33 -5.28
CA ALA A 126 -1.66 -23.83 -5.00
C ALA A 126 -2.08 -22.70 -5.96
N LYS A 127 -1.15 -21.79 -6.31
CA LYS A 127 -1.39 -20.75 -7.32
C LYS A 127 -1.52 -21.33 -8.73
N ASN A 128 -0.71 -22.32 -9.08
CA ASN A 128 -0.78 -23.00 -10.38
C ASN A 128 -2.08 -23.80 -10.51
N LYS A 129 -2.49 -24.54 -9.48
CA LYS A 129 -3.78 -25.23 -9.40
C LYS A 129 -4.95 -24.27 -9.56
N HIS A 130 -4.88 -23.09 -8.93
CA HIS A 130 -5.88 -22.05 -9.14
C HIS A 130 -5.87 -21.54 -10.58
N ILE A 131 -4.72 -21.38 -11.23
CA ILE A 131 -4.65 -20.93 -12.63
C ILE A 131 -5.18 -22.01 -13.60
N GLU A 132 -4.82 -23.28 -13.37
CA GLU A 132 -5.31 -24.44 -14.15
C GLU A 132 -6.82 -24.60 -14.11
N LEU A 133 -7.47 -24.23 -12.99
CA LEU A 133 -8.93 -24.18 -12.88
C LEU A 133 -9.59 -23.20 -13.86
N PHE A 134 -8.91 -22.12 -14.24
CA PHE A 134 -9.44 -21.12 -15.18
C PHE A 134 -9.00 -21.36 -16.62
N VAL A 135 -7.82 -21.95 -16.85
CA VAL A 135 -7.17 -22.01 -18.19
C VAL A 135 -6.98 -23.44 -18.71
N GLY A 136 -7.13 -24.47 -17.86
CA GLY A 136 -6.77 -25.86 -18.15
C GLY A 136 -5.27 -26.14 -18.02
N SER A 137 -4.89 -27.42 -17.87
CA SER A 137 -3.49 -27.85 -17.77
C SER A 137 -2.74 -27.57 -19.07
N ASN A 138 -1.57 -26.92 -18.99
CA ASN A 138 -0.81 -26.44 -20.15
C ASN A 138 0.19 -27.45 -20.73
N ASP A 139 0.02 -28.74 -20.50
CA ASP A 139 0.90 -29.77 -21.06
C ASP A 139 0.52 -30.07 -22.52
N ILE A 140 0.78 -29.09 -23.39
CA ILE A 140 0.78 -29.28 -24.83
C ILE A 140 2.22 -29.12 -25.28
N VAL A 141 2.86 -30.23 -25.65
CA VAL A 141 4.15 -30.18 -26.36
C VAL A 141 3.85 -29.64 -27.76
N VAL A 142 3.99 -28.33 -27.93
CA VAL A 142 3.94 -27.68 -29.23
C VAL A 142 5.37 -27.39 -29.66
N ASP A 143 5.81 -28.02 -30.75
CA ASP A 143 7.05 -27.63 -31.42
C ASP A 143 6.85 -26.25 -32.06
N ILE A 144 7.15 -25.20 -31.30
CA ILE A 144 7.07 -23.81 -31.77
C ILE A 144 8.26 -23.59 -32.72
N LEU A 145 8.02 -23.72 -34.02
CA LEU A 145 8.98 -23.32 -35.03
C LEU A 145 9.06 -21.79 -35.12
N PRO A 146 10.26 -21.20 -35.33
CA PRO A 146 10.41 -19.76 -35.56
C PRO A 146 9.55 -19.32 -36.75
N PRO A 147 8.84 -18.18 -36.66
CA PRO A 147 8.01 -17.70 -37.76
C PRO A 147 8.86 -17.36 -38.99
N ASN A 148 8.42 -17.80 -40.17
CA ASN A 148 9.15 -17.68 -41.44
C ASN A 148 9.49 -16.24 -41.89
N LYS A 149 8.97 -15.21 -41.21
CA LYS A 149 9.36 -13.80 -41.38
C LYS A 149 9.27 -13.07 -40.05
N SER A 150 10.39 -12.58 -39.54
CA SER A 150 10.43 -11.67 -38.39
C SER A 150 10.40 -10.21 -38.88
N SER A 151 9.22 -9.61 -38.86
CA SER A 151 9.10 -8.16 -38.95
C SER A 151 9.46 -7.56 -37.59
N ASN A 152 10.74 -7.21 -37.44
CA ASN A 152 11.19 -6.45 -36.28
C ASN A 152 10.71 -4.99 -36.35
N LYS A 153 10.73 -4.30 -35.20
CA LYS A 153 10.31 -2.90 -35.05
C LYS A 153 11.23 -1.99 -35.90
N GLY A 154 10.80 -1.72 -37.13
CA GLY A 154 11.57 -0.97 -38.14
C GLY A 154 11.23 -1.35 -39.58
N SER A 155 10.61 -2.52 -39.80
CA SER A 155 10.28 -3.06 -41.13
C SER A 155 8.94 -2.57 -41.72
N GLY A 156 8.19 -1.72 -41.01
CA GLY A 156 6.99 -1.08 -41.54
C GLY A 156 7.26 0.35 -41.96
N SER A 157 6.84 0.74 -43.17
CA SER A 157 6.75 2.15 -43.63
C SER A 157 5.84 3.05 -42.76
N GLY A 158 5.37 2.55 -41.62
CA GLY A 158 4.51 3.25 -40.68
C GLY A 158 5.34 4.07 -39.71
N LYS A 159 5.38 5.39 -39.95
CA LYS A 159 5.88 6.37 -38.97
C LYS A 159 5.27 6.10 -37.59
N ARG A 160 6.05 6.39 -36.54
CA ARG A 160 5.65 6.28 -35.12
C ARG A 160 4.20 6.74 -34.94
N LYS A 161 3.35 5.90 -34.35
CA LYS A 161 1.99 6.27 -33.95
C LYS A 161 2.08 7.46 -32.98
N LYS A 162 1.45 8.58 -33.34
CA LYS A 162 1.43 9.79 -32.51
C LYS A 162 0.41 9.64 -31.39
N SER A 163 0.73 10.18 -30.22
CA SER A 163 -0.22 10.32 -29.10
C SER A 163 -1.23 11.42 -29.41
N ASP A 164 -2.42 11.36 -28.82
CA ASP A 164 -3.46 12.40 -28.93
C ASP A 164 -2.91 13.80 -28.60
N LYS A 165 -1.99 13.89 -27.63
CA LYS A 165 -1.31 15.15 -27.29
C LYS A 165 -0.45 15.67 -28.44
N GLU A 166 0.24 14.79 -29.16
CA GLU A 166 1.10 15.18 -30.30
C GLU A 166 0.27 15.55 -31.52
N ILE A 167 -0.87 14.87 -31.73
CA ILE A 167 -1.83 15.21 -32.79
C ILE A 167 -2.41 16.61 -32.53
N ALA A 168 -2.85 16.88 -31.29
CA ALA A 168 -3.39 18.18 -30.91
C ALA A 168 -2.38 19.33 -31.03
N ILE A 169 -1.11 19.09 -30.68
CA ILE A 169 -0.04 20.09 -30.84
C ILE A 169 0.19 20.41 -32.31
N GLU A 170 0.31 19.40 -33.19
CA GLU A 170 0.50 19.64 -34.63
C GLU A 170 -0.70 20.34 -35.27
N GLU A 171 -1.92 20.02 -34.83
CA GLU A 171 -3.13 20.68 -35.30
C GLU A 171 -3.20 22.15 -34.88
N SER A 172 -2.79 22.46 -33.64
CA SER A 172 -2.71 23.85 -33.15
C SER A 172 -1.66 24.70 -33.90
N GLN A 173 -0.63 24.07 -34.45
CA GLN A 173 0.41 24.74 -35.23
C GLN A 173 0.03 24.96 -36.70
N ARG A 174 -1.11 24.42 -37.16
CA ARG A 174 -1.62 24.71 -38.50
C ARG A 174 -2.06 26.16 -38.56
N LYS A 175 -1.32 26.96 -39.32
CA LYS A 175 -1.59 28.39 -39.49
C LYS A 175 -2.77 28.59 -40.46
N ASP A 176 -3.72 29.42 -40.05
CA ASP A 176 -4.80 29.85 -40.93
C ASP A 176 -4.25 30.57 -42.17
N ARG A 177 -4.69 30.09 -43.32
CA ARG A 177 -4.34 30.60 -44.65
C ARG A 177 -5.55 31.26 -45.29
N LEU A 178 -5.33 32.27 -46.12
CA LEU A 178 -6.40 32.86 -46.92
C LEU A 178 -6.82 31.88 -48.02
N CYS A 179 -8.08 31.46 -48.01
CA CYS A 179 -8.66 30.69 -49.10
C CYS A 179 -9.02 31.65 -50.25
N ARG A 180 -8.49 31.41 -51.46
CA ARG A 180 -8.75 32.30 -52.61
C ARG A 180 -10.17 32.16 -53.18
N THR A 181 -10.90 31.12 -52.79
CA THR A 181 -12.26 30.85 -53.29
C THR A 181 -13.32 31.56 -52.45
N CYS A 182 -13.20 31.55 -51.12
CA CYS A 182 -14.16 32.21 -50.23
C CYS A 182 -13.62 33.47 -49.55
N GLY A 183 -12.34 33.80 -49.72
CA GLY A 183 -11.72 34.99 -49.15
C GLY A 183 -11.49 34.95 -47.64
N GLN A 184 -11.76 33.84 -46.96
CA GLN A 184 -11.60 33.73 -45.49
C GLN A 184 -10.23 33.15 -45.08
N ARG A 185 -9.67 33.61 -43.95
CA ARG A 185 -8.49 33.01 -43.32
C ARG A 185 -8.91 31.83 -42.45
N THR A 186 -8.65 30.62 -42.93
CA THR A 186 -9.09 29.36 -42.30
C THR A 186 -8.12 28.22 -42.64
N ASN A 187 -8.39 27.01 -42.14
CA ASN A 187 -7.57 25.81 -42.33
C ASN A 187 -7.84 25.03 -43.65
N HIS A 188 -8.47 25.66 -44.65
CA HIS A 188 -8.78 25.04 -45.94
C HIS A 188 -8.23 25.88 -47.11
N ASP A 189 -8.06 25.27 -48.28
CA ASP A 189 -7.63 25.89 -49.54
C ASP A 189 -8.73 25.90 -50.61
N SER A 190 -8.45 26.53 -51.75
CA SER A 190 -9.39 26.59 -52.87
C SER A 190 -9.79 25.23 -53.46
N ARG A 191 -9.04 24.16 -53.19
CA ARG A 191 -9.33 22.81 -53.70
C ARG A 191 -10.27 22.06 -52.76
N ASN A 192 -10.20 22.31 -51.45
CA ASN A 192 -11.08 21.69 -50.46
C ASN A 192 -12.11 22.67 -49.86
N CYS A 193 -12.26 23.87 -50.45
CA CYS A 193 -13.19 24.89 -49.99
C CYS A 193 -14.64 24.37 -50.02
N PRO A 194 -15.38 24.41 -48.90
CA PRO A 194 -16.75 23.91 -48.84
C PRO A 194 -17.72 24.68 -49.75
N GLN A 195 -17.49 25.98 -49.96
CA GLN A 195 -18.24 26.82 -50.92
C GLN A 195 -18.05 26.37 -52.39
N LYS A 196 -16.98 25.62 -52.69
CA LYS A 196 -16.79 25.04 -54.02
C LYS A 196 -17.68 23.81 -54.25
N LYS A 197 -18.07 23.12 -53.17
CA LYS A 197 -18.99 21.96 -53.26
C LYS A 197 -20.45 22.38 -53.38
N SER A 198 -20.83 23.55 -52.87
CA SER A 198 -22.19 24.09 -53.07
C SER A 198 -22.43 24.50 -54.51
N ASN A 199 -21.43 25.09 -55.18
CA ASN A 199 -21.57 25.56 -56.57
C ASN A 199 -21.55 24.45 -57.63
N LEU A 200 -21.27 23.19 -57.28
CA LEU A 200 -21.37 22.04 -58.21
C LEU A 200 -22.75 21.37 -58.18
N ASN A 201 -23.59 21.73 -57.21
CA ASN A 201 -24.93 21.14 -57.02
C ASN A 201 -26.06 22.01 -57.60
N GLU A 202 -25.76 23.14 -58.24
CA GLU A 202 -26.77 24.00 -58.89
C GLU A 202 -26.85 23.83 -60.42
N ASP A 203 -25.92 23.11 -61.07
CA ASP A 203 -25.95 22.90 -62.54
C ASP A 203 -26.85 21.72 -63.01
N PHE A 204 -27.77 21.21 -62.18
CA PHE A 204 -28.71 20.13 -62.55
C PHE A 204 -30.19 20.45 -62.27
N LYS A 205 -30.58 21.73 -62.32
CA LYS A 205 -31.99 22.14 -62.41
C LYS A 205 -32.12 23.31 -63.39
N GLU A 206 -33.09 23.19 -64.31
CA GLU A 206 -33.33 23.99 -65.54
C GLU A 206 -32.50 23.45 -66.71
N GLU A 207 -33.05 22.81 -67.75
CA GLU A 207 -34.40 22.76 -68.33
C GLU A 207 -34.62 21.40 -69.03
#